data_AF-A0A120E8T8-F1
#
_entry.id   AF-A0A120E8T8-F1
#
_cell.length_a   1.000
_cell.length_b   1.000
_cell.length_c   1.000
_cell.angle_alpha   90.00
_cell.angle_beta   90.00
_cell.angle_gamma   90.00
#
_symmetry.space_group_name_H-M   'P 1'
#
loop_
_entity.id
_entity.type
_entity.pdbx_description
1 polymer ?
#
loop_
_entity_poly.entity_id
_entity_poly.type
_entity_poly.pdbx_seq_one_letter_code
_entity_poly.pdbx_strand_id
1 'polypeptide(L)'
;MQKIGLLHFSAWHAVREQVAIYSAWAAVVWLLHERGHMPMVSSAGSLVGILSMVTGLLVSFRASSSYERWYEGRKTWQGIQSTTRNLIRTLVFTLPPPSNSPYDAQRTAAIKELCSLVCAFPFSVMYRLRDQPGIEHAELRNLLPVTLIESYRSTPLQARERPTAATEKRGSFVVEHSSAPEEDRAIAGLNAPPSAERFYPHALPTGEPSNLPLSLIRAMQAYLAVWHETKLPSRDSPSEGTSVLDGVTFAACNNALKEFTDSLTALERIRDTPIPLILQIHLQLLLLVYVGAVPLQLVRTIGIWCIPATAISAAVFFGIDRAAEELSDPFGVEPNDLPVARFCADLHREYLELLGEGGGSAGNTWEPARPATLSSS
;
A
#
# COMPACT_ATOMS: atom_id res chain seq x y z
N MET A 1 13.60 19.66 -20.12
CA MET A 1 13.14 20.91 -19.46
C MET A 1 11.63 21.07 -19.60
N GLN A 2 10.84 20.17 -18.99
CA GLN A 2 9.37 20.18 -19.08
C GLN A 2 8.70 19.74 -17.75
N LYS A 3 9.35 20.07 -16.62
CA LYS A 3 8.86 19.76 -15.26
C LYS A 3 8.62 20.99 -14.38
N ILE A 4 8.77 22.20 -14.92
CA ILE A 4 8.59 23.45 -14.16
C ILE A 4 7.17 24.02 -14.36
N GLY A 5 6.41 23.55 -15.35
CA GLY A 5 5.03 24.01 -15.63
C GLY A 5 3.91 23.33 -14.84
N LEU A 6 4.17 22.21 -14.15
CA LEU A 6 3.15 21.44 -13.41
C LEU A 6 3.17 21.67 -11.88
N LEU A 7 4.21 22.32 -11.36
CA LEU A 7 4.33 22.63 -9.93
C LEU A 7 3.57 23.91 -9.51
N HIS A 8 2.93 24.62 -10.45
CA HIS A 8 2.36 25.94 -10.21
C HIS A 8 0.83 25.96 -9.99
N PHE A 9 0.16 24.80 -9.86
CA PHE A 9 -1.32 24.76 -9.80
C PHE A 9 -1.98 23.93 -8.68
N SER A 10 -1.26 23.29 -7.74
CA SER A 10 -1.93 22.53 -6.65
C SER A 10 -2.14 23.36 -5.39
N ALA A 11 -1.06 23.91 -4.80
CA ALA A 11 -1.15 24.58 -3.50
C ALA A 11 -1.90 25.92 -3.56
N TRP A 12 -1.66 26.75 -4.59
CA TRP A 12 -2.34 28.05 -4.73
C TRP A 12 -3.84 27.90 -4.96
N HIS A 13 -4.25 26.90 -5.74
CA HIS A 13 -5.67 26.65 -6.00
C HIS A 13 -6.42 26.18 -4.78
N ALA A 14 -5.73 25.45 -3.89
CA ALA A 14 -6.31 24.99 -2.64
C ALA A 14 -6.49 26.11 -1.60
N VAL A 15 -5.70 27.20 -1.66
CA VAL A 15 -5.76 28.28 -0.65
C VAL A 15 -6.36 29.60 -1.16
N ARG A 16 -6.59 29.74 -2.47
CA ARG A 16 -7.06 31.00 -3.08
C ARG A 16 -8.39 31.49 -2.51
N GLU A 17 -9.28 30.58 -2.14
CA GLU A 17 -10.60 30.91 -1.62
C GLU A 17 -10.49 31.50 -0.22
N GLN A 18 -9.69 30.87 0.65
CA GLN A 18 -9.39 31.38 1.99
C GLN A 18 -8.68 32.73 1.89
N VAL A 19 -7.64 32.85 1.06
CA VAL A 19 -6.92 34.12 0.85
C VAL A 19 -7.87 35.22 0.38
N ALA A 20 -8.77 34.93 -0.56
CA ALA A 20 -9.76 35.91 -1.03
C ALA A 20 -10.74 36.32 0.09
N ILE A 21 -11.25 35.37 0.87
CA ILE A 21 -12.16 35.62 2.00
C ILE A 21 -11.49 36.52 3.05
N TYR A 22 -10.27 36.20 3.48
CA TYR A 22 -9.56 36.99 4.49
C TYR A 22 -9.09 38.35 3.96
N SER A 23 -8.78 38.46 2.67
CA SER A 23 -8.48 39.75 2.03
C SER A 23 -9.72 40.64 1.95
N ALA A 24 -10.88 40.07 1.61
CA ALA A 24 -12.16 40.78 1.62
C ALA A 24 -12.53 41.22 3.04
N TRP A 25 -12.35 40.35 4.03
CA TRP A 25 -12.52 40.70 5.44
C TRP A 25 -11.60 41.85 5.87
N ALA A 26 -10.31 41.80 5.50
CA ALA A 26 -9.37 42.88 5.77
C ALA A 26 -9.79 44.21 5.11
N ALA A 27 -10.34 44.16 3.91
CA ALA A 27 -10.87 45.35 3.23
C ALA A 27 -12.09 45.94 3.95
N VAL A 28 -13.00 45.10 4.46
CA VAL A 28 -14.13 45.53 5.29
C VAL A 28 -13.63 46.20 6.58
N VAL A 29 -12.66 45.58 7.26
CA VAL A 29 -12.05 46.13 8.48
C VAL A 29 -11.39 47.49 8.21
N TRP A 30 -10.66 47.61 7.10
CA TRP A 30 -10.06 48.87 6.66
C TRP A 30 -11.12 49.95 6.39
N LEU A 31 -12.19 49.62 5.66
CA LEU A 31 -13.27 50.56 5.36
C LEU A 31 -14.01 51.02 6.62
N LEU A 32 -14.24 50.13 7.58
CA LEU A 32 -14.84 50.49 8.87
C LEU A 32 -13.93 51.41 9.69
N HIS A 33 -12.61 51.20 9.62
CA HIS A 33 -11.63 52.06 10.28
C HIS A 33 -11.58 53.46 9.65
N GLU A 34 -11.53 53.54 8.31
CA GLU A 34 -11.52 54.81 7.58
C GLU A 34 -12.78 55.64 7.86
N ARG A 35 -13.94 54.99 7.97
CA ARG A 35 -15.20 55.64 8.34
C ARG A 35 -15.33 55.96 9.84
N GLY A 36 -14.31 55.70 10.66
CA GLY A 36 -14.32 56.00 12.10
C GLY A 36 -15.25 55.13 12.96
N HIS A 37 -15.74 54.01 12.43
CA HIS A 37 -16.69 53.11 13.13
C HIS A 37 -16.01 52.07 14.03
N MET A 38 -14.67 52.05 14.08
CA MET A 38 -13.90 51.07 14.85
C MET A 38 -13.62 51.57 16.28
N PRO A 39 -14.27 51.03 17.33
CA PRO A 39 -14.04 51.45 18.70
C PRO A 39 -12.60 51.12 19.14
N MET A 40 -12.00 51.98 19.98
CA MET A 40 -10.64 51.86 20.54
C MET A 40 -10.46 50.58 21.39
N VAL A 41 -10.38 49.40 20.78
CA VAL A 41 -9.93 48.17 21.43
C VAL A 41 -8.41 48.24 21.58
N SER A 42 -7.92 48.79 22.69
CA SER A 42 -6.49 48.97 22.99
C SER A 42 -5.76 47.65 23.31
N SER A 43 -6.50 46.56 23.57
CA SER A 43 -5.96 45.26 23.99
C SER A 43 -5.81 44.22 22.87
N ALA A 44 -6.18 44.54 21.61
CA ALA A 44 -6.16 43.56 20.52
C ALA A 44 -4.73 43.08 20.18
N GLY A 45 -3.71 43.92 20.35
CA GLY A 45 -2.33 43.61 19.95
C GLY A 45 -1.69 42.47 20.74
N SER A 46 -1.90 42.40 22.06
CA SER A 46 -1.34 41.34 22.90
C SER A 46 -2.00 39.98 22.63
N LEU A 47 -3.32 39.97 22.40
CA LEU A 47 -4.06 38.76 22.08
C LEU A 47 -3.63 38.16 20.73
N VAL A 48 -3.46 38.98 19.70
CA VAL A 48 -2.98 38.50 18.39
C VAL A 48 -1.53 37.99 18.47
N GLY A 49 -0.68 38.60 19.30
CA GLY A 49 0.67 38.09 19.57
C GLY A 49 0.67 36.68 20.17
N ILE A 50 -0.18 36.43 21.17
CA ILE A 50 -0.33 35.10 21.79
C ILE A 50 -0.90 34.09 20.76
N LEU A 51 -1.95 34.47 20.03
CA LEU A 51 -2.55 33.62 19.00
C LEU A 51 -1.55 33.30 17.89
N SER A 52 -0.70 34.25 17.49
CA SER A 52 0.37 34.03 16.50
C SER A 52 1.34 32.95 16.95
N MET A 53 1.81 33.06 18.21
CA MET A 53 2.77 32.11 18.78
C MET A 53 2.16 30.70 18.86
N VAL A 54 0.95 30.58 19.38
CA VAL A 54 0.26 29.29 19.53
C VAL A 54 -0.08 28.68 18.17
N THR A 55 -0.59 29.47 17.22
CA THR A 55 -0.94 29.00 15.88
C THR A 55 0.30 28.55 15.11
N GLY A 56 1.40 29.31 15.18
CA GLY A 56 2.67 28.92 14.57
C GLY A 56 3.21 27.59 15.11
N LEU A 57 3.15 27.40 16.44
CA LEU A 57 3.57 26.16 17.07
C LEU A 57 2.73 24.96 16.62
N LEU A 58 1.40 25.10 16.61
CA LEU A 58 0.49 24.01 16.25
C LEU A 58 0.57 23.64 14.76
N VAL A 59 0.68 24.64 13.89
CA VAL A 59 0.87 24.42 12.45
C VAL A 59 2.20 23.72 12.18
N SER A 60 3.27 24.14 12.85
CA SER A 60 4.57 23.46 12.78
C SER A 60 4.48 22.00 13.24
N PHE A 61 3.86 21.75 14.41
CA PHE A 61 3.67 20.40 14.93
C PHE A 61 2.86 19.52 13.95
N ARG A 62 1.75 20.04 13.40
CA ARG A 62 0.95 19.32 12.40
C ARG A 62 1.77 18.99 11.15
N ALA A 63 2.54 19.95 10.64
CA ALA A 63 3.39 19.74 9.47
C ALA A 63 4.46 18.67 9.75
N SER A 64 5.11 18.71 10.92
CA SER A 64 6.07 17.69 11.34
C SER A 64 5.44 16.30 11.44
N SER A 65 4.30 16.15 12.13
CA SER A 65 3.62 14.85 12.25
C SER A 65 3.14 14.29 10.91
N SER A 66 2.65 15.16 10.02
CA SER A 66 2.21 14.73 8.69
C SER A 66 3.38 14.29 7.82
N TYR A 67 4.51 15.02 7.89
CA TYR A 67 5.74 14.63 7.22
C TYR A 67 6.31 13.31 7.75
N GLU A 68 6.30 13.09 9.07
CA GLU A 68 6.72 11.83 9.67
C GLU A 68 5.89 10.65 9.16
N ARG A 69 4.56 10.80 9.08
CA ARG A 69 3.66 9.78 8.54
C ARG A 69 3.99 9.46 7.07
N TRP A 70 4.17 10.49 6.25
CA TRP A 70 4.57 10.33 4.84
C TRP A 70 5.91 9.62 4.70
N TYR A 71 6.90 10.04 5.50
CA TYR A 71 8.24 9.48 5.48
C TYR A 71 8.27 8.02 5.97
N GLU A 72 7.47 7.69 6.98
CA GLU A 72 7.31 6.33 7.47
C GLU A 72 6.66 5.43 6.41
N GLY A 73 5.62 5.91 5.73
CA GLY A 73 4.99 5.21 4.61
C GLY A 73 5.99 4.90 3.50
N ARG A 74 6.81 5.88 3.13
CA ARG A 74 7.88 5.72 2.14
C ARG A 74 8.91 4.67 2.56
N LYS A 75 9.40 4.77 3.80
CA LYS A 75 10.42 3.85 4.35
C LYS A 75 9.89 2.41 4.37
N THR A 76 8.64 2.23 4.79
CA THR A 76 8.01 0.91 4.88
C THR A 76 7.80 0.31 3.49
N TRP A 77 7.36 1.14 2.53
CA TRP A 77 7.22 0.71 1.14
C TRP A 77 8.56 0.31 0.51
N GLN A 78 9.64 1.04 0.80
CA GLN A 78 10.99 0.68 0.38
C GLN A 78 11.40 -0.70 0.96
N GLY A 79 10.97 -1.00 2.19
CA GLY A 79 11.11 -2.33 2.79
C GLY A 79 10.47 -3.42 1.93
N ILE A 80 9.19 -3.26 1.56
CA ILE A 80 8.49 -4.19 0.66
C ILE A 80 9.26 -4.38 -0.65
N GLN A 81 9.75 -3.31 -1.27
CA GLN A 81 10.53 -3.42 -2.52
C GLN A 81 11.82 -4.24 -2.32
N SER A 82 12.54 -4.00 -1.23
CA SER A 82 13.79 -4.72 -0.93
C SER A 82 13.52 -6.21 -0.69
N THR A 83 12.56 -6.54 0.18
CA THR A 83 12.18 -7.92 0.51
C THR A 83 11.66 -8.67 -0.72
N THR A 84 10.84 -8.02 -1.56
CA THR A 84 10.36 -8.59 -2.84
C THR A 84 11.52 -8.96 -3.76
N ARG A 85 12.45 -8.03 -3.99
CA ARG A 85 13.62 -8.27 -4.85
C ARG A 85 14.50 -9.38 -4.31
N ASN A 86 14.76 -9.38 -3.01
CA ASN A 86 15.62 -10.39 -2.38
C ASN A 86 14.99 -11.77 -2.46
N LEU A 87 13.69 -11.89 -2.15
CA LEU A 87 12.96 -13.15 -2.22
C LEU A 87 12.91 -13.70 -3.64
N ILE A 88 12.59 -12.87 -4.65
CA ILE A 88 12.59 -13.31 -6.05
C ILE A 88 13.99 -13.80 -6.46
N ARG A 89 15.07 -13.08 -6.11
CA ARG A 89 16.45 -13.52 -6.42
C ARG A 89 16.80 -14.85 -5.76
N THR A 90 16.44 -15.03 -4.49
CA THR A 90 16.66 -16.28 -3.76
C THR A 90 15.92 -17.43 -4.44
N LEU A 91 14.65 -17.23 -4.82
CA LEU A 91 13.85 -18.25 -5.50
C LEU A 91 14.37 -18.57 -6.91
N VAL A 92 14.72 -17.57 -7.70
CA VAL A 92 15.29 -17.75 -9.05
C VAL A 92 16.62 -18.51 -8.99
N PHE A 93 17.45 -18.27 -7.98
CA PHE A 93 18.70 -19.03 -7.80
C PHE A 93 18.47 -20.53 -7.57
N THR A 94 17.30 -20.91 -7.04
CA THR A 94 16.96 -22.33 -6.86
C THR A 94 16.58 -23.04 -8.16
N LEU A 95 16.35 -22.32 -9.27
CA LEU A 95 15.91 -22.92 -10.53
C LEU A 95 16.90 -23.99 -11.03
N PRO A 96 16.40 -25.14 -11.51
CA PRO A 96 17.27 -26.15 -12.11
C PRO A 96 17.86 -25.63 -13.44
N PRO A 97 19.06 -26.09 -13.84
CA PRO A 97 19.59 -25.78 -15.16
C PRO A 97 18.65 -26.30 -16.27
N PRO A 98 18.66 -25.68 -17.46
CA PRO A 98 17.82 -26.11 -18.58
C PRO A 98 18.00 -27.60 -18.89
N SER A 99 16.90 -28.33 -18.91
CA SER A 99 16.87 -29.79 -18.95
C SER A 99 15.60 -30.25 -19.66
N ASN A 100 15.69 -31.36 -20.40
CA ASN A 100 14.52 -31.99 -21.05
C ASN A 100 13.73 -32.90 -20.08
N SER A 101 14.10 -32.90 -18.80
CA SER A 101 13.40 -33.64 -17.78
C SER A 101 12.01 -33.03 -17.51
N PRO A 102 10.92 -33.82 -17.57
CA PRO A 102 9.59 -33.31 -17.23
C PRO A 102 9.52 -32.80 -15.77
N TYR A 103 10.39 -33.30 -14.89
CA TYR A 103 10.49 -32.88 -13.50
C TYR A 103 11.08 -31.48 -13.34
N ASP A 104 12.13 -31.16 -14.10
CA ASP A 104 12.77 -29.85 -14.07
C ASP A 104 11.83 -28.78 -14.66
N ALA A 105 11.05 -29.16 -15.67
CA ALA A 105 10.01 -28.30 -16.22
C ALA A 105 8.91 -27.98 -15.17
N GLN A 106 8.43 -28.98 -14.43
CA GLN A 106 7.45 -28.78 -13.35
C GLN A 106 8.01 -27.94 -12.20
N ARG A 107 9.25 -28.21 -11.78
CA ARG A 107 9.94 -27.43 -10.74
C ARG A 107 10.08 -25.96 -11.15
N THR A 108 10.48 -25.70 -12.38
CA THR A 108 10.57 -24.34 -12.94
C THR A 108 9.19 -23.67 -12.97
N ALA A 109 8.12 -24.37 -13.36
CA ALA A 109 6.76 -23.83 -13.35
C ALA A 109 6.31 -23.42 -11.94
N ALA A 110 6.53 -24.29 -10.95
CA ALA A 110 6.17 -23.99 -9.55
C ALA A 110 6.98 -22.81 -8.97
N ILE A 111 8.28 -22.71 -9.30
CA ILE A 111 9.12 -21.56 -8.92
C ILE A 111 8.61 -20.26 -9.56
N LYS A 112 8.30 -20.29 -10.85
CA LYS A 112 7.73 -19.12 -11.54
C LYS A 112 6.41 -18.69 -10.91
N GLU A 113 5.57 -19.64 -10.53
CA GLU A 113 4.29 -19.39 -9.87
C GLU A 113 4.46 -18.73 -8.49
N LEU A 114 5.38 -19.23 -7.66
CA LEU A 114 5.71 -18.59 -6.39
C LEU A 114 6.30 -17.20 -6.58
N CYS A 115 7.21 -17.00 -7.52
CA CYS A 115 7.75 -15.68 -7.85
C CYS A 115 6.64 -14.72 -8.33
N SER A 116 5.65 -15.23 -9.06
CA SER A 116 4.48 -14.46 -9.48
C SER A 116 3.62 -14.02 -8.29
N LEU A 117 3.41 -14.90 -7.29
CA LEU A 117 2.76 -14.53 -6.03
C LEU A 117 3.53 -13.47 -5.25
N VAL A 118 4.86 -13.58 -5.20
CA VAL A 118 5.75 -12.58 -4.58
C VAL A 118 5.62 -11.23 -5.32
N CYS A 119 5.52 -11.25 -6.65
CA CYS A 119 5.30 -10.05 -7.47
C CYS A 119 3.87 -9.47 -7.31
N ALA A 120 2.86 -10.31 -7.09
CA ALA A 120 1.48 -9.90 -6.85
C ALA A 120 1.29 -9.22 -5.49
N PHE A 121 2.10 -9.56 -4.49
CA PHE A 121 1.97 -9.03 -3.13
C PHE A 121 2.00 -7.49 -3.07
N PRO A 122 3.00 -6.76 -3.61
CA PRO A 122 3.00 -5.30 -3.63
C PRO A 122 1.75 -4.68 -4.28
N PHE A 123 1.22 -5.26 -5.37
CA PHE A 123 -0.03 -4.80 -5.99
C PHE A 123 -1.21 -4.97 -5.04
N SER A 124 -1.34 -6.14 -4.41
CA SER A 124 -2.41 -6.38 -3.44
C SER A 124 -2.36 -5.40 -2.26
N VAL A 125 -1.16 -5.03 -1.79
CA VAL A 125 -0.98 -4.05 -0.72
C VAL A 125 -1.40 -2.65 -1.20
N MET A 126 -0.97 -2.24 -2.40
CA MET A 126 -1.36 -0.95 -2.98
C MET A 126 -2.89 -0.82 -3.05
N TYR A 127 -3.57 -1.80 -3.64
CA TYR A 127 -5.03 -1.77 -3.77
C TYR A 127 -5.73 -1.80 -2.42
N ARG A 128 -5.19 -2.56 -1.46
CA ARG A 128 -5.69 -2.56 -0.09
C ARG A 128 -5.60 -1.17 0.52
N LEU A 129 -4.45 -0.49 0.43
CA LEU A 129 -4.24 0.85 1.00
C LEU A 129 -5.12 1.93 0.36
N ARG A 130 -5.68 1.67 -0.82
CA ARG A 130 -6.56 2.58 -1.58
C ARG A 130 -8.05 2.26 -1.48
N ASP A 131 -8.47 1.42 -0.53
CA ASP A 131 -9.86 0.95 -0.38
C ASP A 131 -10.42 0.25 -1.64
N GLN A 132 -9.56 -0.35 -2.45
CA GLN A 132 -9.95 -1.12 -3.65
C GLN A 132 -9.55 -2.59 -3.54
N PRO A 133 -9.86 -3.31 -2.44
CA PRO A 133 -9.48 -4.71 -2.29
C PRO A 133 -10.18 -5.58 -3.33
N GLY A 134 -9.50 -6.61 -3.82
CA GLY A 134 -10.09 -7.59 -4.72
C GLY A 134 -9.08 -8.18 -5.70
N ILE A 135 -9.44 -9.32 -6.26
CA ILE A 135 -8.65 -10.02 -7.29
C ILE A 135 -9.00 -9.57 -8.71
N GLU A 136 -9.89 -8.59 -8.84
CA GLU A 136 -10.44 -8.20 -10.14
C GLU A 136 -9.50 -7.33 -10.96
N HIS A 137 -8.48 -6.73 -10.34
CA HIS A 137 -7.50 -5.88 -11.01
C HIS A 137 -6.70 -6.67 -12.05
N ALA A 138 -6.48 -6.07 -13.22
CA ALA A 138 -5.87 -6.74 -14.37
C ALA A 138 -4.46 -7.27 -14.06
N GLU A 139 -3.68 -6.49 -13.32
CA GLU A 139 -2.33 -6.81 -12.88
C GLU A 139 -2.31 -8.05 -11.97
N LEU A 140 -3.27 -8.14 -11.04
CA LEU A 140 -3.41 -9.29 -10.16
C LEU A 140 -3.91 -10.52 -10.92
N ARG A 141 -4.86 -10.38 -11.85
CA ARG A 141 -5.36 -11.50 -12.65
C ARG A 141 -4.26 -12.17 -13.49
N ASN A 142 -3.29 -11.38 -13.96
CA ASN A 142 -2.18 -11.89 -14.76
C ASN A 142 -1.09 -12.57 -13.92
N LEU A 143 -0.95 -12.19 -12.65
CA LEU A 143 0.07 -12.70 -11.75
C LEU A 143 -0.44 -13.88 -10.89
N LEU A 144 -1.72 -13.92 -10.55
CA LEU A 144 -2.24 -14.95 -9.65
C LEU A 144 -2.44 -16.29 -10.40
N PRO A 145 -2.11 -17.42 -9.76
CA PRO A 145 -2.37 -18.75 -10.31
C PRO A 145 -3.87 -18.96 -10.56
N VAL A 146 -4.22 -19.60 -11.67
CA VAL A 146 -5.62 -19.89 -12.02
C VAL A 146 -6.31 -20.69 -10.93
N THR A 147 -5.61 -21.68 -10.35
CA THR A 147 -6.08 -22.50 -9.23
C THR A 147 -6.46 -21.66 -8.00
N LEU A 148 -5.69 -20.61 -7.70
CA LEU A 148 -5.95 -19.69 -6.59
C LEU A 148 -7.14 -18.76 -6.91
N ILE A 149 -7.25 -18.30 -8.16
CA ILE A 149 -8.40 -17.48 -8.58
C ILE A 149 -9.69 -18.29 -8.49
N GLU A 150 -9.66 -19.55 -8.92
CA GLU A 150 -10.79 -20.47 -8.83
C GLU A 150 -11.14 -20.82 -7.38
N SER A 151 -10.13 -21.01 -6.51
CA SER A 151 -10.36 -21.25 -5.07
C SER A 151 -11.04 -20.06 -4.38
N TYR A 152 -10.70 -18.83 -4.79
CA TYR A 152 -11.36 -17.63 -4.28
C TYR A 152 -12.79 -17.46 -4.83
N ARG A 153 -13.02 -17.75 -6.12
CA ARG A 153 -14.35 -17.64 -6.75
C ARG A 153 -15.35 -18.72 -6.32
N SER A 154 -14.88 -19.92 -6.03
CA SER A 154 -15.72 -21.07 -5.66
C SER A 154 -16.30 -20.98 -4.25
N THR A 155 -15.88 -20.00 -3.44
CA THR A 155 -16.38 -19.83 -2.08
C THR A 155 -17.45 -18.73 -2.05
N PRO A 156 -18.73 -19.05 -1.77
CA PRO A 156 -19.82 -18.08 -1.86
C PRO A 156 -19.73 -16.94 -0.84
N LEU A 157 -20.16 -15.75 -1.24
CA LEU A 157 -20.34 -14.51 -0.44
C LEU A 157 -21.24 -14.65 0.82
N GLN A 158 -21.79 -15.84 1.11
CA GLN A 158 -22.72 -16.10 2.21
C GLN A 158 -22.04 -16.41 3.56
N ALA A 159 -20.72 -16.61 3.61
CA ALA A 159 -19.99 -16.86 4.86
C ALA A 159 -19.67 -15.59 5.69
N ARG A 160 -20.33 -14.46 5.39
CA ARG A 160 -20.06 -13.13 5.96
C ARG A 160 -20.83 -12.86 7.27
N GLU A 161 -21.51 -13.84 7.83
CA GLU A 161 -22.09 -13.71 9.17
C GLU A 161 -20.99 -13.81 10.24
N ARG A 162 -20.94 -12.82 11.14
CA ARG A 162 -20.15 -12.92 12.39
C ARG A 162 -20.42 -14.30 13.00
N PRO A 163 -19.43 -15.01 13.55
CA PRO A 163 -19.71 -16.24 14.26
C PRO A 163 -20.62 -15.91 15.45
N THR A 164 -21.91 -16.20 15.33
CA THR A 164 -22.76 -16.35 16.50
C THR A 164 -22.27 -17.61 17.19
N ALA A 165 -21.86 -17.46 18.45
CA ALA A 165 -21.40 -18.53 19.31
C ALA A 165 -22.53 -19.55 19.56
N ALA A 166 -22.73 -20.44 18.59
CA ALA A 166 -23.44 -21.71 18.69
C ALA A 166 -23.56 -22.28 17.28
N THR A 167 -22.70 -23.24 16.94
CA THR A 167 -23.10 -24.49 16.28
C THR A 167 -21.86 -25.39 16.25
N GLU A 168 -21.68 -26.14 17.34
CA GLU A 168 -21.14 -27.49 17.21
C GLU A 168 -22.06 -28.27 16.27
N LYS A 169 -21.53 -28.84 15.19
CA LYS A 169 -21.72 -30.25 14.81
C LYS A 169 -21.01 -30.62 13.51
N ARG A 170 -20.07 -31.56 13.67
CA ARG A 170 -19.97 -32.83 12.95
C ARG A 170 -19.72 -32.75 11.43
N GLY A 171 -18.44 -32.76 11.05
CA GLY A 171 -17.99 -33.31 9.78
C GLY A 171 -17.51 -34.74 9.98
N SER A 172 -18.24 -35.71 9.44
CA SER A 172 -17.84 -37.12 9.43
C SER A 172 -16.58 -37.31 8.58
N PHE A 173 -15.58 -37.96 9.16
CA PHE A 173 -14.47 -38.53 8.42
C PHE A 173 -15.00 -39.74 7.63
N VAL A 174 -15.21 -39.59 6.33
CA VAL A 174 -15.43 -40.72 5.42
C VAL A 174 -14.05 -41.15 4.94
N VAL A 175 -13.56 -42.26 5.49
CA VAL A 175 -12.44 -43.00 4.90
C VAL A 175 -13.02 -43.85 3.79
N GLU A 176 -12.72 -43.48 2.56
CA GLU A 176 -12.99 -44.35 1.42
C GLU A 176 -11.92 -45.46 1.42
N HIS A 177 -12.29 -46.65 1.91
CA HIS A 177 -11.43 -47.83 1.83
C HIS A 177 -11.36 -48.32 0.38
N SER A 178 -10.27 -47.96 -0.31
CA SER A 178 -9.91 -48.56 -1.60
C SER A 178 -9.30 -49.95 -1.39
N SER A 179 -9.97 -50.97 -1.95
CA SER A 179 -9.73 -52.41 -1.81
C SER A 179 -8.66 -52.98 -2.75
N ALA A 180 -7.46 -52.41 -2.77
CA ALA A 180 -6.33 -52.95 -3.53
C ALA A 180 -5.26 -53.54 -2.59
N PRO A 181 -4.66 -54.72 -2.90
CA PRO A 181 -3.60 -55.33 -2.10
C PRO A 181 -2.40 -54.39 -1.92
N GLU A 182 -1.88 -54.33 -0.69
CA GLU A 182 -0.84 -53.38 -0.25
C GLU A 182 0.49 -53.54 -1.00
N GLU A 183 0.83 -54.76 -1.42
CA GLU A 183 2.06 -55.08 -2.15
C GLU A 183 2.05 -54.57 -3.60
N ASP A 184 0.90 -54.63 -4.29
CA ASP A 184 0.76 -54.11 -5.66
C ASP A 184 0.82 -52.57 -5.71
N ARG A 185 0.35 -51.88 -4.65
CA ARG A 185 0.49 -50.42 -4.51
C ARG A 185 1.94 -50.00 -4.29
N ALA A 186 2.71 -50.77 -3.53
CA ALA A 186 4.13 -50.48 -3.30
C ALA A 186 4.94 -50.61 -4.59
N ILE A 187 4.66 -51.62 -5.41
CA ILE A 187 5.35 -51.87 -6.69
C ILE A 187 4.86 -50.91 -7.79
N ALA A 188 3.56 -50.59 -7.83
CA ALA A 188 3.01 -49.59 -8.75
C ALA A 188 3.43 -48.15 -8.39
N GLY A 189 3.59 -47.82 -7.10
CA GLY A 189 4.06 -46.50 -6.64
C GLY A 189 5.53 -46.22 -6.94
N LEU A 190 6.35 -47.26 -7.13
CA LEU A 190 7.74 -47.16 -7.57
C LEU A 190 7.87 -46.89 -9.08
N ASN A 191 6.89 -47.33 -9.88
CA ASN A 191 6.88 -47.20 -11.35
C ASN A 191 5.82 -46.21 -11.88
N ALA A 192 4.98 -45.64 -11.01
CA ALA A 192 4.01 -44.64 -11.40
C ALA A 192 4.74 -43.40 -11.93
N PRO A 193 4.36 -42.85 -13.10
CA PRO A 193 4.85 -41.55 -13.50
C PRO A 193 4.57 -40.56 -12.35
N PRO A 194 5.52 -39.69 -11.99
CA PRO A 194 5.37 -38.80 -10.85
C PRO A 194 4.17 -37.91 -11.12
N SER A 195 3.19 -37.97 -10.23
CA SER A 195 2.03 -37.10 -10.30
C SER A 195 2.51 -35.65 -10.16
N ALA A 196 1.93 -34.77 -10.98
CA ALA A 196 2.18 -33.33 -11.00
C ALA A 196 1.91 -32.63 -9.65
N GLU A 197 1.37 -33.34 -8.67
CA GLU A 197 0.92 -32.85 -7.36
C GLU A 197 2.06 -32.58 -6.36
N ARG A 198 3.29 -33.06 -6.58
CA ARG A 198 4.36 -32.94 -5.57
C ARG A 198 4.88 -31.52 -5.33
N PHE A 199 4.73 -30.61 -6.30
CA PHE A 199 5.28 -29.26 -6.21
C PHE A 199 4.25 -28.19 -5.85
N TYR A 200 2.98 -28.59 -5.71
CA TYR A 200 1.86 -27.70 -5.46
C TYR A 200 1.24 -28.00 -4.09
N PRO A 201 0.84 -26.98 -3.33
CA PRO A 201 0.12 -27.20 -2.08
C PRO A 201 -1.24 -27.84 -2.33
N HIS A 202 -1.54 -28.91 -1.60
CA HIS A 202 -2.82 -29.61 -1.67
C HIS A 202 -4.01 -28.76 -1.20
N ALA A 203 -3.76 -27.72 -0.38
CA ALA A 203 -4.78 -26.81 0.10
C ALA A 203 -4.28 -25.35 0.05
N LEU A 204 -4.66 -24.64 -1.01
CA LEU A 204 -4.51 -23.19 -1.07
C LEU A 204 -5.60 -22.51 -0.22
N PRO A 205 -5.36 -21.27 0.26
CA PRO A 205 -6.40 -20.49 0.90
C PRO A 205 -7.67 -20.40 0.02
N THR A 206 -8.83 -20.68 0.61
CA THR A 206 -10.15 -20.58 -0.01
C THR A 206 -10.94 -19.42 0.61
N GLY A 207 -11.97 -18.94 -0.07
CA GLY A 207 -12.71 -17.74 0.34
C GLY A 207 -12.14 -16.48 -0.28
N GLU A 208 -13.01 -15.60 -0.81
CA GLU A 208 -12.59 -14.24 -1.15
C GLU A 208 -12.01 -13.59 0.12
N PRO A 209 -10.71 -13.24 0.12
CA PRO A 209 -10.05 -12.84 1.33
C PRO A 209 -10.43 -11.40 1.71
N SER A 210 -10.88 -11.18 2.95
CA SER A 210 -11.04 -9.83 3.51
C SER A 210 -9.72 -9.03 3.53
N ASN A 211 -8.59 -9.75 3.50
CA ASN A 211 -7.25 -9.21 3.38
C ASN A 211 -6.44 -10.05 2.36
N LEU A 212 -6.52 -9.65 1.09
CA LEU A 212 -5.80 -10.30 -0.01
C LEU A 212 -4.28 -10.38 0.21
N PRO A 213 -3.56 -9.30 0.62
CA PRO A 213 -2.14 -9.41 0.95
C PRO A 213 -1.79 -10.54 1.92
N LEU A 214 -2.58 -10.70 2.98
CA LEU A 214 -2.38 -11.74 3.97
C LEU A 214 -2.67 -13.14 3.41
N SER A 215 -3.68 -13.28 2.54
CA SER A 215 -3.96 -14.56 1.88
C SER A 215 -2.86 -14.95 0.89
N LEU A 216 -2.23 -13.98 0.23
CA LEU A 216 -1.05 -14.23 -0.61
C LEU A 216 0.14 -14.69 0.24
N ILE A 217 0.39 -14.08 1.41
CA ILE A 217 1.44 -14.56 2.34
C ILE A 217 1.17 -16.01 2.76
N ARG A 218 -0.08 -16.36 3.07
CA ARG A 218 -0.48 -17.75 3.39
C ARG A 218 -0.26 -18.70 2.22
N ALA A 219 -0.62 -18.29 1.01
CA ALA A 219 -0.37 -19.09 -0.20
C ALA A 219 1.14 -19.32 -0.38
N MET A 220 1.96 -18.27 -0.32
CA MET A 220 3.42 -18.36 -0.42
C MET A 220 4.01 -19.31 0.64
N GLN A 221 3.54 -19.23 1.89
CA GLN A 221 3.94 -20.13 2.97
C GLN A 221 3.64 -21.60 2.64
N ALA A 222 2.48 -21.88 2.03
CA ALA A 222 2.08 -23.23 1.64
C ALA A 222 3.02 -23.81 0.56
N TYR A 223 3.40 -23.02 -0.45
CA TYR A 223 4.41 -23.46 -1.45
C TYR A 223 5.76 -23.77 -0.78
N LEU A 224 6.24 -22.87 0.08
CA LEU A 224 7.53 -23.07 0.75
C LEU A 224 7.55 -24.33 1.64
N ALA A 225 6.46 -24.60 2.36
CA ALA A 225 6.34 -25.79 3.20
C ALA A 225 6.40 -27.07 2.36
N VAL A 226 5.64 -27.12 1.26
CA VAL A 226 5.65 -28.26 0.32
C VAL A 226 7.05 -28.50 -0.22
N TRP A 227 7.78 -27.47 -0.63
CA TRP A 227 9.12 -27.64 -1.21
C TRP A 227 10.20 -28.01 -0.19
N HIS A 228 10.01 -27.62 1.08
CA HIS A 228 10.88 -28.06 2.14
C HIS A 228 10.66 -29.56 2.46
N GLU A 229 9.40 -30.01 2.46
CA GLU A 229 9.04 -31.41 2.74
C GLU A 229 9.29 -32.35 1.56
N THR A 230 9.17 -31.84 0.32
CA THR A 230 9.33 -32.63 -0.90
C THR A 230 10.80 -32.97 -1.14
N LYS A 231 11.12 -34.25 -0.96
CA LYS A 231 12.45 -34.81 -1.27
C LYS A 231 12.48 -35.37 -2.68
N LEU A 232 13.46 -34.96 -3.48
CA LEU A 232 13.70 -35.43 -4.83
C LEU A 232 15.10 -36.04 -4.96
N PRO A 233 15.25 -37.12 -5.74
CA PRO A 233 16.57 -37.66 -6.04
C PRO A 233 17.39 -36.59 -6.77
N SER A 234 18.59 -36.31 -6.28
CA SER A 234 19.51 -35.36 -6.90
C SER A 234 20.28 -36.03 -8.05
N ARG A 235 20.73 -35.25 -9.02
CA ARG A 235 21.58 -35.75 -10.12
C ARG A 235 22.88 -36.38 -9.61
N ASP A 236 23.43 -35.86 -8.52
CA ASP A 236 24.71 -36.30 -7.96
C ASP A 236 24.57 -37.43 -6.94
N SER A 237 23.39 -37.60 -6.33
CA SER A 237 23.07 -38.69 -5.41
C SER A 237 21.63 -39.17 -5.62
N PRO A 238 21.37 -40.07 -6.60
CA PRO A 238 20.02 -40.52 -6.94
C PRO A 238 19.37 -41.41 -5.87
N SER A 239 20.16 -41.96 -4.94
CA SER A 239 19.67 -42.78 -3.81
C SER A 239 19.21 -41.94 -2.60
N GLU A 240 19.62 -40.67 -2.50
CA GLU A 240 19.24 -39.78 -1.41
C GLU A 240 18.34 -38.64 -1.91
N GLY A 241 17.12 -38.59 -1.39
CA GLY A 241 16.19 -37.51 -1.67
C GLY A 241 16.64 -36.21 -0.99
N THR A 242 17.04 -35.21 -1.77
CA THR A 242 17.35 -33.86 -1.30
C THR A 242 16.10 -33.01 -1.37
N SER A 243 15.87 -32.14 -0.39
CA SER A 243 14.73 -31.22 -0.43
C SER A 243 14.89 -30.22 -1.59
N VAL A 244 13.77 -29.80 -2.19
CA VAL A 244 13.77 -28.77 -3.25
C VAL A 244 14.36 -27.45 -2.73
N LEU A 245 14.09 -27.17 -1.46
CA LEU A 245 14.63 -26.05 -0.71
C LEU A 245 15.39 -26.60 0.51
N ASP A 246 16.67 -26.28 0.64
CA ASP A 246 17.43 -26.64 1.84
C ASP A 246 16.93 -25.84 3.05
N GLY A 247 17.23 -26.34 4.25
CA GLY A 247 16.75 -25.72 5.50
C GLY A 247 17.20 -24.26 5.68
N VAL A 248 18.38 -23.88 5.15
CA VAL A 248 18.88 -22.51 5.25
C VAL A 248 18.08 -21.58 4.33
N THR A 249 17.86 -21.97 3.07
CA THR A 249 17.05 -21.17 2.15
C THR A 249 15.58 -21.12 2.57
N PHE A 250 15.03 -22.21 3.13
CA PHE A 250 13.69 -22.20 3.72
C PHE A 250 13.57 -21.20 4.87
N ALA A 251 14.54 -21.17 5.79
CA ALA A 251 14.56 -20.18 6.87
C ALA A 251 14.67 -18.74 6.32
N ALA A 252 15.48 -18.51 5.30
CA ALA A 252 15.60 -17.20 4.65
C ALA A 252 14.27 -16.75 4.00
N CYS A 253 13.57 -17.66 3.31
CA CYS A 253 12.27 -17.34 2.71
C CYS A 253 11.20 -17.05 3.77
N ASN A 254 11.18 -17.81 4.87
CA ASN A 254 10.28 -17.54 6.00
C ASN A 254 10.53 -16.16 6.63
N ASN A 255 11.80 -15.76 6.76
CA ASN A 255 12.14 -14.43 7.26
C ASN A 255 11.63 -13.33 6.31
N ALA A 256 11.71 -13.53 4.99
CA ALA A 256 11.14 -12.59 4.01
C ALA A 256 9.60 -12.49 4.13
N LEU A 257 8.90 -13.61 4.32
CA LEU A 257 7.44 -13.60 4.55
C LEU A 257 7.06 -12.92 5.87
N LYS A 258 7.89 -13.07 6.91
CA LYS A 258 7.75 -12.31 8.15
C LYS A 258 7.91 -10.80 7.90
N GLU A 259 8.93 -10.37 7.15
CA GLU A 259 9.14 -8.96 6.79
C GLU A 259 7.97 -8.37 5.99
N PHE A 260 7.36 -9.16 5.08
CA PHE A 260 6.12 -8.76 4.40
C PHE A 260 4.96 -8.55 5.37
N THR A 261 4.80 -9.46 6.34
CA THR A 261 3.76 -9.35 7.37
C THR A 261 3.96 -8.09 8.23
N ASP A 262 5.20 -7.85 8.68
CA ASP A 262 5.55 -6.68 9.48
C ASP A 262 5.31 -5.38 8.69
N SER A 263 5.70 -5.35 7.41
CA SER A 263 5.49 -4.19 6.53
C SER A 263 4.00 -3.93 6.25
N LEU A 264 3.21 -4.98 6.00
CA LEU A 264 1.76 -4.86 5.84
C LEU A 264 1.12 -4.27 7.10
N THR A 265 1.47 -4.81 8.27
CA THR A 265 0.94 -4.34 9.57
C THR A 265 1.31 -2.86 9.81
N ALA A 266 2.54 -2.47 9.49
CA ALA A 266 2.98 -1.08 9.61
C ALA A 266 2.23 -0.14 8.66
N LEU A 267 2.00 -0.54 7.40
CA LEU A 267 1.24 0.26 6.43
C LEU A 267 -0.24 0.37 6.81
N GLU A 268 -0.86 -0.72 7.29
CA GLU A 268 -2.22 -0.71 7.85
C GLU A 268 -2.31 0.24 9.04
N ARG A 269 -1.35 0.21 9.96
CA ARG A 269 -1.28 1.17 11.07
C ARG A 269 -1.22 2.59 10.54
N ILE A 270 -0.28 2.89 9.63
CA ILE A 270 -0.13 4.24 9.05
C ILE A 270 -1.43 4.71 8.44
N ARG A 271 -2.20 3.83 7.78
CA ARG A 271 -3.47 4.17 7.15
C ARG A 271 -4.63 4.32 8.15
N ASP A 272 -4.84 3.30 8.98
CA ASP A 272 -6.02 3.15 9.83
C ASP A 272 -5.93 3.97 11.13
N THR A 273 -4.74 4.47 11.49
CA THR A 273 -4.56 5.39 12.62
C THR A 273 -4.27 6.82 12.14
N PRO A 274 -5.28 7.58 11.68
CA PRO A 274 -5.09 8.97 11.29
C PRO A 274 -4.79 9.87 12.49
N ILE A 275 -4.27 11.07 12.21
CA ILE A 275 -4.07 12.12 13.22
C ILE A 275 -5.40 12.39 13.94
N PRO A 276 -5.45 12.44 15.29
CA PRO A 276 -6.69 12.61 16.03
C PRO A 276 -7.51 13.81 15.57
N LEU A 277 -8.79 13.57 15.24
CA LEU A 277 -9.72 14.59 14.72
C LEU A 277 -9.80 15.83 15.63
N ILE A 278 -9.69 15.64 16.95
CA ILE A 278 -9.72 16.73 17.92
C ILE A 278 -8.61 17.76 17.68
N LEU A 279 -7.41 17.32 17.29
CA LEU A 279 -6.29 18.21 17.00
C LEU A 279 -6.54 19.00 15.71
N GLN A 280 -7.13 18.36 14.69
CA GLN A 280 -7.48 19.02 13.43
C GLN A 280 -8.51 20.14 13.65
N ILE A 281 -9.57 19.86 14.42
CA ILE A 281 -10.61 20.86 14.72
C ILE A 281 -10.04 22.06 15.49
N HIS A 282 -9.21 21.81 16.52
CA HIS A 282 -8.62 22.89 17.31
C HIS A 282 -7.67 23.76 16.48
N LEU A 283 -6.87 23.15 15.61
CA LEU A 283 -5.96 23.87 14.73
C LEU A 283 -6.70 24.73 13.72
N GLN A 284 -7.77 24.21 13.11
CA GLN A 284 -8.62 24.97 12.19
C GLN A 284 -9.30 26.16 12.88
N LEU A 285 -9.82 25.97 14.11
CA LEU A 285 -10.39 27.05 14.90
C LEU A 285 -9.36 28.15 15.23
N LEU A 286 -8.15 27.75 15.63
CA LEU A 286 -7.08 28.70 15.95
C LEU A 286 -6.60 29.47 14.72
N LEU A 287 -6.43 28.80 13.57
CA LEU A 287 -6.15 29.45 12.29
C LEU A 287 -7.24 30.46 11.92
N LEU A 288 -8.51 30.08 12.05
CA LEU A 288 -9.66 30.93 11.75
C LEU A 288 -9.64 32.21 12.59
N VAL A 289 -9.49 32.06 13.91
CA VAL A 289 -9.48 33.17 14.87
C VAL A 289 -8.26 34.05 14.67
N TYR A 290 -7.08 33.45 14.49
CA TYR A 290 -5.83 34.18 14.31
C TYR A 290 -5.84 35.02 13.04
N VAL A 291 -6.03 34.42 11.86
CA VAL A 291 -5.99 35.14 10.58
C VAL A 291 -7.13 36.16 10.50
N GLY A 292 -8.29 35.88 11.09
CA GLY A 292 -9.39 36.83 11.22
C GLY A 292 -9.07 38.04 12.10
N ALA A 293 -8.21 37.89 13.10
CA ALA A 293 -7.82 38.97 14.02
C ALA A 293 -6.65 39.83 13.51
N VAL A 294 -5.83 39.32 12.58
CA VAL A 294 -4.70 40.05 11.96
C VAL A 294 -5.08 41.45 11.44
N PRO A 295 -6.12 41.62 10.59
CA PRO A 295 -6.44 42.94 10.05
C PRO A 295 -6.92 43.93 11.12
N LEU A 296 -7.56 43.46 12.20
CA LEU A 296 -8.00 44.30 13.32
C LEU A 296 -6.81 44.91 14.08
N GLN A 297 -5.69 44.18 14.15
CA GLN A 297 -4.45 44.69 14.73
C GLN A 297 -3.72 45.64 13.78
N LEU A 298 -3.58 45.25 12.51
CA LEU A 298 -2.73 45.96 11.55
C LEU A 298 -3.34 47.23 10.97
N VAL A 299 -4.67 47.32 10.88
CA VAL A 299 -5.34 48.47 10.24
C VAL A 299 -5.00 49.82 10.91
N ARG A 300 -4.75 49.83 12.22
CA ARG A 300 -4.36 51.06 12.94
C ARG A 300 -2.90 51.46 12.74
N THR A 301 -2.03 50.49 12.46
CA THR A 301 -0.59 50.72 12.35
C THR A 301 -0.18 51.01 10.91
N ILE A 302 -0.75 50.29 9.94
CA ILE A 302 -0.35 50.35 8.52
C ILE A 302 -1.49 50.70 7.56
N GLY A 303 -2.70 50.98 8.06
CA GLY A 303 -3.82 51.44 7.24
C GLY A 303 -4.20 50.43 6.16
N ILE A 304 -4.31 50.89 4.91
CA ILE A 304 -4.70 50.08 3.74
C ILE A 304 -3.75 48.89 3.48
N TRP A 305 -2.49 48.98 3.91
CA TRP A 305 -1.52 47.90 3.78
C TRP A 305 -1.85 46.68 4.65
N CYS A 306 -2.84 46.77 5.55
CA CYS A 306 -3.34 45.61 6.28
C CYS A 306 -3.97 44.55 5.36
N ILE A 307 -4.52 44.94 4.20
CA ILE A 307 -5.14 44.03 3.23
C ILE A 307 -4.09 43.06 2.65
N PRO A 308 -3.02 43.52 1.96
CA PRO A 308 -2.00 42.62 1.46
C PRO A 308 -1.26 41.88 2.57
N ALA A 309 -1.05 42.49 3.74
CA ALA A 309 -0.44 41.80 4.87
C ALA A 309 -1.29 40.60 5.35
N THR A 310 -2.61 40.79 5.47
CA THR A 310 -3.54 39.70 5.84
C THR A 310 -3.60 38.63 4.76
N ALA A 311 -3.58 39.02 3.48
CA ALA A 311 -3.53 38.08 2.36
C ALA A 311 -2.29 37.18 2.42
N ILE A 312 -1.11 37.76 2.71
CA ILE A 312 0.14 37.02 2.87
C ILE A 312 0.06 36.08 4.08
N SER A 313 -0.41 36.56 5.23
CA SER A 313 -0.59 35.72 6.43
C SER A 313 -1.52 34.54 6.14
N ALA A 314 -2.67 34.78 5.50
CA ALA A 314 -3.59 33.72 5.10
C ALA A 314 -2.91 32.70 4.16
N ALA A 315 -2.19 33.19 3.13
CA ALA A 315 -1.51 32.31 2.18
C ALA A 315 -0.46 31.41 2.85
N VAL A 316 0.31 31.95 3.79
CA VAL A 316 1.34 31.18 4.52
C VAL A 316 0.70 30.14 5.43
N PHE A 317 -0.23 30.55 6.30
CA PHE A 317 -0.78 29.67 7.32
C PHE A 317 -1.69 28.58 6.75
N PHE A 318 -2.62 28.94 5.84
CA PHE A 318 -3.45 27.94 5.16
C PHE A 318 -2.65 27.12 4.14
N GLY A 319 -1.59 27.68 3.56
CA GLY A 319 -0.68 26.95 2.67
C GLY A 319 0.02 25.80 3.39
N ILE A 320 0.56 26.06 4.59
CA ILE A 320 1.20 25.02 5.39
C ILE A 320 0.17 24.00 5.90
N ASP A 321 -1.01 24.44 6.36
CA ASP A 321 -2.06 23.54 6.83
C ASP A 321 -2.53 22.57 5.73
N ARG A 322 -2.73 23.10 4.51
CA ARG A 322 -3.07 22.29 3.33
C ARG A 322 -1.94 21.34 2.94
N ALA A 323 -0.69 21.80 2.92
CA ALA A 323 0.44 20.92 2.65
C ALA A 323 0.56 19.78 3.66
N ALA A 324 0.29 20.06 4.94
CA ALA A 324 0.26 19.04 5.98
C ALA A 324 -0.90 18.05 5.79
N GLU A 325 -2.06 18.52 5.34
CA GLU A 325 -3.19 17.66 4.98
C GLU A 325 -2.85 16.70 3.82
N GLU A 326 -2.27 17.20 2.72
CA GLU A 326 -1.84 16.36 1.59
C GLU A 326 -0.83 15.29 2.04
N LEU A 327 0.18 15.67 2.84
CA LEU A 327 1.18 14.72 3.36
C LEU A 327 0.58 13.71 4.35
N SER A 328 -0.58 13.99 4.94
CA SER A 328 -1.18 13.11 5.93
C SER A 328 -1.83 11.86 5.32
N ASP A 329 -2.09 11.81 4.01
CA ASP A 329 -2.59 10.63 3.29
C ASP A 329 -1.59 10.14 2.22
N PRO A 330 -0.50 9.45 2.61
CA PRO A 330 0.60 9.16 1.69
C PRO A 330 0.29 8.13 0.59
N PHE A 331 -0.84 7.44 0.64
CA PHE A 331 -1.14 6.31 -0.27
C PHE A 331 -2.25 6.59 -1.29
N GLY A 332 -2.74 7.84 -1.33
CA GLY A 332 -3.77 8.27 -2.26
C GLY A 332 -3.33 8.30 -3.73
N VAL A 333 -3.95 9.22 -4.46
CA VAL A 333 -3.76 9.45 -5.89
C VAL A 333 -3.36 10.89 -6.22
N GLU A 334 -3.12 11.72 -5.20
CA GLU A 334 -2.67 13.09 -5.38
C GLU A 334 -1.21 13.13 -5.88
N PRO A 335 -0.79 14.21 -6.55
CA PRO A 335 0.56 14.32 -7.10
C PRO A 335 1.69 14.24 -6.07
N ASN A 336 1.41 14.58 -4.81
CA ASN A 336 2.37 14.59 -3.70
C ASN A 336 2.39 13.27 -2.90
N ASP A 337 1.49 12.34 -3.23
CA ASP A 337 1.43 11.02 -2.62
C ASP A 337 2.58 10.14 -3.09
N LEU A 338 2.78 9.02 -2.39
CA LEU A 338 3.80 8.05 -2.79
C LEU A 338 3.41 7.41 -4.13
N PRO A 339 4.36 7.32 -5.09
CA PRO A 339 4.09 6.72 -6.40
C PRO A 339 4.11 5.19 -6.32
N VAL A 340 3.31 4.60 -5.44
CA VAL A 340 3.21 3.16 -5.15
C VAL A 340 2.91 2.33 -6.40
N ALA A 341 2.08 2.84 -7.30
CA ALA A 341 1.78 2.17 -8.56
C ALA A 341 3.02 2.03 -9.45
N ARG A 342 3.83 3.09 -9.55
CA ARG A 342 5.10 3.05 -10.30
C ARG A 342 6.08 2.07 -9.66
N PHE A 343 6.13 2.04 -8.34
CA PHE A 343 6.96 1.09 -7.60
C PHE A 343 6.57 -0.37 -7.89
N CYS A 344 5.27 -0.68 -7.94
CA CYS A 344 4.81 -2.02 -8.33
C CYS A 344 5.17 -2.34 -9.79
N ALA A 345 5.01 -1.39 -10.71
CA ALA A 345 5.34 -1.59 -12.12
C ALA A 345 6.84 -1.81 -12.36
N ASP A 346 7.70 -1.07 -11.65
CA ASP A 346 9.15 -1.26 -11.71
C ASP A 346 9.56 -2.64 -11.15
N LEU A 347 8.96 -3.09 -10.05
CA LEU A 347 9.17 -4.45 -9.52
C LEU A 347 8.71 -5.54 -10.50
N HIS A 348 7.57 -5.33 -11.16
CA HIS A 348 7.06 -6.27 -12.16
C HIS A 348 8.00 -6.38 -13.37
N ARG A 349 8.54 -5.25 -13.85
CA ARG A 349 9.55 -5.24 -14.92
C ARG A 349 10.80 -6.00 -14.51
N GLU A 350 11.35 -5.71 -13.33
CA GLU A 350 12.54 -6.41 -12.80
C GLU A 350 12.30 -7.92 -12.66
N TYR A 351 11.10 -8.32 -12.23
CA TYR A 351 10.69 -9.73 -12.17
C TYR A 351 10.72 -10.41 -13.54
N LEU A 352 10.16 -9.80 -14.58
CA LEU A 352 10.16 -10.35 -15.94
C LEU A 352 11.58 -10.44 -16.53
N GLU A 353 12.44 -9.47 -16.22
CA GLU A 353 13.86 -9.50 -16.59
C GLU A 353 14.58 -10.67 -15.93
N LEU A 354 14.35 -10.92 -14.64
CA LEU A 354 14.96 -12.04 -13.90
C LEU A 354 14.53 -13.42 -14.42
N LEU A 355 13.33 -13.54 -15.01
CA LEU A 355 12.86 -14.78 -15.63
C LEU A 355 13.33 -14.97 -17.09
N GLY A 356 14.07 -14.00 -17.65
CA GLY A 356 14.50 -14.03 -19.05
C GLY A 356 13.39 -13.74 -20.06
N GLU A 357 12.24 -13.25 -19.59
CA GLU A 357 11.06 -12.91 -20.41
C GLU A 357 11.08 -11.44 -20.88
N GLY A 358 12.01 -10.63 -20.35
CA GLY A 358 12.16 -9.20 -20.67
C GLY A 358 12.84 -8.86 -22.02
N GLY A 359 13.17 -9.84 -22.86
CA GLY A 359 13.93 -9.64 -24.12
C GLY A 359 13.09 -9.34 -25.37
N GLY A 360 11.75 -9.37 -25.28
CA GLY A 360 10.85 -9.11 -26.41
C GLY A 360 10.41 -7.65 -26.49
N SER A 361 10.96 -6.89 -27.43
CA SER A 361 10.49 -5.55 -27.81
C SER A 361 8.97 -5.48 -28.02
N ALA A 362 8.26 -4.68 -27.22
CA ALA A 362 7.05 -3.95 -27.64
C ALA A 362 6.65 -2.87 -26.62
N GLY A 363 6.98 -1.60 -26.91
CA GLY A 363 6.04 -0.48 -26.96
C GLY A 363 5.08 -0.12 -25.81
N ASN A 364 5.04 -0.82 -24.68
CA ASN A 364 4.12 -0.51 -23.59
C ASN A 364 4.86 0.26 -22.50
N THR A 365 5.02 1.57 -22.72
CA THR A 365 5.14 2.52 -21.60
C THR A 365 3.94 2.29 -20.69
N TRP A 366 4.15 1.63 -19.56
CA TRP A 366 3.18 1.53 -18.48
C TRP A 366 2.73 2.96 -18.13
N GLU A 367 1.46 3.25 -18.41
CA GLU A 367 0.77 4.45 -17.94
C GLU A 367 -0.15 3.98 -16.81
N PRO A 368 -0.08 4.56 -15.59
CA PRO A 368 -0.99 4.18 -14.53
C PRO A 368 -2.42 4.40 -15.00
N ALA A 369 -3.30 3.41 -14.79
CA ALA A 369 -4.74 3.60 -14.97
C ALA A 369 -5.16 4.82 -14.12
N ARG A 370 -5.50 5.93 -14.78
CA ARG A 370 -6.09 7.07 -14.09
C ARG A 370 -7.35 6.55 -13.39
N PRO A 371 -7.55 6.83 -12.09
CA PRO A 371 -8.81 6.50 -11.45
C PRO A 371 -9.92 7.10 -12.30
N ALA A 372 -10.97 6.32 -12.55
CA ALA A 372 -12.15 6.81 -13.23
C ALA A 372 -12.62 8.04 -12.45
N THR A 373 -12.39 9.23 -13.02
CA THR A 373 -12.95 10.47 -12.51
C THR A 373 -14.44 10.21 -12.32
N LEU A 374 -14.94 10.41 -11.10
CA LEU A 374 -16.37 10.58 -10.84
C LEU A 374 -16.87 11.51 -11.94
N SER A 375 -17.68 10.95 -12.84
CA SER A 375 -18.38 11.72 -13.85
C SER A 375 -19.12 12.82 -13.11
N SER A 376 -18.76 14.06 -13.38
CA SER A 376 -19.55 15.22 -13.01
C SER A 376 -20.98 15.01 -13.49
N SER A 377 -21.88 14.79 -12.55
CA SER A 377 -23.31 15.00 -12.68
C SER A 377 -23.78 15.81 -11.49
#